data_AF-A0A0D2YEJ6-F1
#
_entry.id   AF-A0A0D2YEJ6-F1
#
_cell.length_a   1.000
_cell.length_b   1.000
_cell.length_c   1.000
_cell.angle_alpha   90.00
_cell.angle_beta   90.00
_cell.angle_gamma   90.00
#
_symmetry.space_group_name_H-M   'P 1'
#
loop_
_entity.id
_entity.type
_entity.pdbx_description
1 polymer ?
#
loop_
_entity_poly.entity_id
_entity_poly.type
_entity_poly.pdbx_seq_one_letter_code
_entity_poly.pdbx_strand_id
1 'polypeptide(L)'
;MGYTNAGGTYKYMNQAMNDEDGLAFVWHGGDLSYADDWYSGIIQCNASVWPVCYNGSFSSLPNNDTNPDYFDTPLPADEIPNQGSPRGGDVGVLYESNWDLWQQWMNTITMKIPYIVLPGNHEATCADHDNTPYVLSSYLNENKTNTTMSGDNPNATLTYYSCPPSQRNFTAFQNRFSMAGDKSGGVGNFWHSFDYGLVHFVSIDTETDYAHSPDKTFREDIEKAKEEEDCKGKDKDKAKCKPEKDEPDTYECKTINLGDDYETDDLEEEAYLLSGKAHPLRNETHITDAGPFGYIDGSIKDNKAYEQYQWLKNDLTNVDRCKTPWVIVMGHRPMYSSHGGNYHLHLREAFEKLLLKHKVDLYIAGHVHWYERLKPIRNCAVDTAAVKSPNTYEVNPGYSMVHLINGAAGNIESHSTINMSQPIPDITAHRNLTSFGFSKLTVYNATTLSWQFIQGHDGLVGDELTVLKDPSLTCEGYNSYSSSGSSDSSCSSECSGSGLLAWLYCNLYCSSFWEPLKL
;
A
#
# COMPACT_ATOMS: atom_id res chain seq x y z
N MET A 1 7.74 -0.05 23.00
CA MET A 1 7.90 -0.85 21.77
C MET A 1 6.53 -0.85 21.15
N GLY A 2 6.43 -0.52 19.87
CA GLY A 2 5.17 -0.15 19.22
C GLY A 2 4.11 -1.23 19.07
N TYR A 3 4.17 -2.30 19.88
CA TYR A 3 3.34 -3.49 19.77
C TYR A 3 2.50 -3.73 21.02
N THR A 4 2.41 -2.79 21.95
CA THR A 4 1.59 -2.94 23.18
C THR A 4 0.15 -3.32 22.86
N ASN A 5 -0.35 -2.84 21.72
CA ASN A 5 -1.70 -3.11 21.23
C ASN A 5 -1.82 -4.46 20.49
N ALA A 6 -0.71 -5.00 19.96
CA ALA A 6 -0.68 -6.22 19.16
C ALA A 6 -0.55 -7.52 19.97
N GLY A 7 -0.42 -7.45 21.30
CA GLY A 7 -0.23 -8.65 22.14
C GLY A 7 -1.35 -9.68 21.98
N GLY A 8 -2.58 -9.19 21.85
CA GLY A 8 -3.76 -10.01 21.54
C GLY A 8 -3.68 -10.68 20.17
N THR A 9 -3.46 -9.88 19.13
CA THR A 9 -3.27 -10.33 17.74
C THR A 9 -2.21 -11.42 17.65
N TYR A 10 -1.03 -11.20 18.24
CA TYR A 10 0.08 -12.17 18.26
C TYR A 10 -0.30 -13.47 18.97
N LYS A 11 -0.97 -13.38 20.13
CA LYS A 11 -1.43 -14.56 20.88
C LYS A 11 -2.37 -15.43 20.04
N TYR A 12 -3.41 -14.83 19.46
CA TYR A 12 -4.43 -15.58 18.74
C TYR A 12 -3.96 -16.04 17.35
N MET A 13 -3.03 -15.31 16.71
CA MET A 13 -2.34 -15.79 15.51
C MET A 13 -1.48 -17.03 15.80
N ASN A 14 -0.74 -17.04 16.93
CA ASN A 14 -0.02 -18.23 17.37
C ASN A 14 -0.96 -19.41 17.67
N GLN A 15 -2.14 -19.16 18.24
CA GLN A 15 -3.13 -20.22 18.45
C GLN A 15 -3.61 -20.77 17.11
N ALA A 16 -4.03 -19.92 16.17
CA ALA A 16 -4.49 -20.32 14.85
C ALA A 16 -3.46 -21.15 14.07
N MET A 17 -2.17 -20.85 14.20
CA MET A 17 -1.10 -21.66 13.60
C MET A 17 -1.02 -23.09 14.16
N ASN A 18 -1.39 -23.29 15.44
CA ASN A 18 -1.34 -24.58 16.12
C ASN A 18 -2.71 -25.29 16.20
N ASP A 19 -3.78 -24.69 15.67
CA ASP A 19 -5.10 -25.32 15.57
C ASP A 19 -5.06 -26.51 14.60
N GLU A 20 -6.08 -27.39 14.65
CA GLU A 20 -6.14 -28.60 13.80
C GLU A 20 -6.08 -28.28 12.30
N ASP A 21 -6.69 -27.18 11.87
CA ASP A 21 -6.66 -26.71 10.47
C ASP A 21 -5.30 -26.10 10.09
N GLY A 22 -4.52 -25.64 11.08
CA GLY A 22 -3.24 -24.94 10.92
C GLY A 22 -3.35 -23.63 10.12
N LEU A 23 -2.19 -23.01 9.88
CA LEU A 23 -2.04 -21.92 8.91
C LEU A 23 -1.04 -22.34 7.83
N ALA A 24 -1.39 -22.08 6.57
CA ALA A 24 -0.50 -22.33 5.44
C ALA A 24 0.68 -21.35 5.40
N PHE A 25 0.38 -20.07 5.58
CA PHE A 25 1.31 -18.95 5.63
C PHE A 25 0.62 -17.77 6.31
N VAL A 26 1.38 -16.74 6.65
CA VAL A 26 0.87 -15.43 7.08
C VAL A 26 1.25 -14.39 6.04
N TRP A 27 0.34 -13.48 5.74
CA TRP A 27 0.64 -12.26 4.99
C TRP A 27 0.55 -11.06 5.93
N HIS A 28 1.52 -10.15 5.83
CA HIS A 28 1.55 -8.87 6.53
C HIS A 28 1.67 -7.76 5.49
N GLY A 29 0.61 -6.96 5.36
CA GLY A 29 0.45 -5.95 4.32
C GLY A 29 1.20 -4.65 4.56
N GLY A 30 2.48 -4.69 4.97
CA GLY A 30 3.29 -3.50 5.30
C GLY A 30 3.12 -3.02 6.74
N ASP A 31 3.84 -1.96 7.10
CA ASP A 31 3.88 -1.38 8.44
C ASP A 31 4.31 -2.40 9.51
N LEU A 32 5.42 -3.07 9.24
CA LEU A 32 5.85 -4.25 9.96
C LEU A 32 6.32 -3.89 11.36
N SER A 33 7.33 -3.02 11.43
CA SER A 33 8.04 -2.74 12.68
C SER A 33 7.72 -1.38 13.28
N TYR A 34 7.21 -0.42 12.52
CA TYR A 34 7.11 0.98 12.97
C TYR A 34 8.45 1.48 13.57
N ALA A 35 9.57 1.07 12.97
CA ALA A 35 10.90 1.42 13.47
C ALA A 35 11.20 2.91 13.36
N ASP A 36 10.51 3.63 12.47
CA ASP A 36 10.49 5.09 12.37
C ASP A 36 9.87 5.77 13.60
N ASP A 37 8.89 5.14 14.27
CA ASP A 37 8.38 5.57 15.57
C ASP A 37 9.22 5.01 16.75
N TRP A 38 10.54 5.01 16.59
CA TRP A 38 11.47 4.49 17.61
C TRP A 38 11.43 5.26 18.92
N TYR A 39 11.02 6.54 18.89
CA TYR A 39 11.00 7.43 20.04
C TYR A 39 9.86 7.11 21.03
N SER A 40 8.76 6.52 20.56
CA SER A 40 7.68 6.01 21.42
C SER A 40 7.98 4.58 21.96
N GLY A 41 9.10 4.00 21.53
CA GLY A 41 9.29 2.56 21.43
C GLY A 41 10.24 1.87 22.43
N ILE A 42 11.05 2.55 23.24
CA ILE A 42 12.05 1.81 24.04
C ILE A 42 11.44 1.33 25.38
N ILE A 43 11.01 0.06 25.44
CA ILE A 43 10.62 -0.57 26.71
C ILE A 43 11.89 -1.11 27.38
N GLN A 44 12.23 -0.54 28.53
CA GLN A 44 13.30 -1.06 29.39
C GLN A 44 12.96 -2.47 29.85
N CYS A 45 13.96 -3.35 29.90
CA CYS A 45 13.82 -4.74 30.36
C CYS A 45 13.31 -4.92 31.81
N ASN A 46 13.19 -3.83 32.58
CA ASN A 46 12.61 -3.85 33.93
C ASN A 46 11.08 -3.73 33.94
N ALA A 47 10.44 -3.42 32.80
CA ALA A 47 8.99 -3.35 32.68
C ALA A 47 8.43 -4.77 32.51
N SER A 48 7.77 -5.28 33.55
CA SER A 48 7.31 -6.67 33.72
C SER A 48 6.27 -7.20 32.71
N VAL A 49 6.18 -6.65 31.49
CA VAL A 49 5.00 -6.81 30.61
C VAL A 49 5.33 -7.33 29.21
N TRP A 50 6.57 -7.22 28.69
CA TRP A 50 6.87 -7.59 27.30
C TRP A 50 7.95 -8.70 27.16
N PRO A 51 7.79 -9.66 26.21
CA PRO A 51 8.71 -10.79 26.07
C PRO A 51 10.05 -10.43 25.41
N VAL A 52 10.13 -9.31 24.69
CA VAL A 52 11.37 -8.77 24.10
C VAL A 52 11.59 -7.35 24.60
N CYS A 53 12.83 -6.98 24.91
CA CYS A 53 13.15 -5.65 25.46
C CYS A 53 14.59 -5.28 25.09
N TYR A 54 14.86 -3.97 25.03
CA TYR A 54 16.21 -3.48 24.83
C TYR A 54 16.91 -3.33 26.19
N ASN A 55 17.93 -4.15 26.45
CA ASN A 55 18.73 -4.11 27.67
C ASN A 55 19.89 -3.10 27.56
N GLY A 56 19.57 -1.85 27.20
CA GLY A 56 20.50 -0.74 27.29
C GLY A 56 20.69 -0.39 28.77
N SER A 57 21.72 -0.95 29.40
CA SER A 57 21.81 -0.94 30.86
C SER A 57 21.96 0.47 31.44
N PHE A 58 22.65 1.37 30.74
CA PHE A 58 22.83 2.80 31.08
C PHE A 58 23.28 3.55 29.81
N SER A 59 22.81 4.77 29.59
CA SER A 59 23.44 5.71 28.66
C SER A 59 24.44 6.57 29.43
N SER A 60 25.72 6.52 29.08
CA SER A 60 26.74 7.43 29.59
C SER A 60 27.43 8.10 28.42
N LEU A 61 27.66 9.42 28.48
CA LEU A 61 28.47 10.08 27.47
C LEU A 61 29.84 9.38 27.36
N PRO A 62 30.36 9.13 26.15
CA PRO A 62 31.68 8.57 25.96
C PRO A 62 32.73 9.29 26.82
N ASN A 63 33.66 8.51 27.38
CA ASN A 63 34.70 9.01 28.29
C ASN A 63 34.19 9.67 29.58
N ASN A 64 32.94 9.41 29.97
CA ASN A 64 32.35 9.95 31.20
C ASN A 64 32.29 11.49 31.16
N ASP A 65 32.03 12.06 29.99
CA ASP A 65 31.88 13.51 29.81
C ASP A 65 30.75 14.02 30.73
N THR A 66 31.07 15.05 31.52
CA THR A 66 30.15 15.68 32.47
C THR A 66 29.84 17.12 32.06
N ASN A 67 30.16 17.52 30.83
CA ASN A 67 29.92 18.87 30.36
C ASN A 67 28.42 19.21 30.40
N PRO A 68 27.99 20.15 31.27
CA PRO A 68 26.57 20.51 31.40
C PRO A 68 26.02 21.21 30.14
N ASP A 69 26.88 21.79 29.31
CA ASP A 69 26.49 22.56 28.13
C ASP A 69 26.45 21.70 26.85
N TYR A 70 26.38 20.38 27.02
CA TYR A 70 26.38 19.41 25.92
C TYR A 70 25.24 19.64 24.91
N PHE A 71 24.06 20.07 25.37
CA PHE A 71 22.89 20.34 24.53
C PHE A 71 22.95 21.69 23.80
N ASP A 72 23.71 22.64 24.33
CA ASP A 72 23.82 24.00 23.80
C ASP A 72 25.09 24.23 22.96
N THR A 73 25.99 23.23 22.92
CA THR A 73 27.22 23.29 22.14
C THR A 73 27.01 22.68 20.75
N PRO A 74 27.06 23.48 19.66
CA PRO A 74 26.93 22.95 18.31
C PRO A 74 28.07 21.96 17.99
N LEU A 75 27.80 21.04 17.06
CA LEU A 75 28.85 20.22 16.46
C LEU A 75 29.95 21.13 15.87
N PRO A 76 31.24 20.78 15.99
CA PRO A 76 32.30 21.47 15.28
C PRO A 76 31.98 21.58 13.79
N ALA A 77 32.31 22.71 13.16
CA ALA A 77 31.92 23.04 11.78
C ALA A 77 32.33 22.01 10.72
N ASP A 78 33.32 21.16 11.02
CA ASP A 78 33.85 20.13 10.14
C ASP A 78 33.59 18.69 10.65
N GLU A 79 32.90 18.53 11.79
CA GLU A 79 32.52 17.22 12.29
C GLU A 79 31.30 16.72 11.53
N ILE A 80 31.50 15.72 10.67
CA ILE A 80 30.40 14.98 10.06
C ILE A 80 29.68 14.24 11.19
N PRO A 81 28.38 14.49 11.43
CA PRO A 81 27.60 13.74 12.40
C PRO A 81 27.76 12.25 12.12
N ASN A 82 28.33 11.52 13.09
CA ASN A 82 28.62 10.10 12.94
C ASN A 82 28.12 9.34 14.17
N GLN A 83 27.77 8.07 13.95
CA GLN A 83 26.99 7.22 14.85
C GLN A 83 27.72 6.77 16.13
N GLY A 84 28.75 7.48 16.58
CA GLY A 84 29.49 7.07 17.78
C GLY A 84 30.32 8.18 18.42
N SER A 85 30.16 9.44 18.01
CA SER A 85 30.81 10.54 18.74
C SER A 85 30.02 10.84 20.03
N PRO A 86 30.69 11.33 21.08
CA PRO A 86 30.02 11.76 22.30
C PRO A 86 28.90 12.75 22.05
N ARG A 87 28.92 13.42 20.88
CA ARG A 87 28.06 14.51 20.40
C ARG A 87 27.08 14.09 19.29
N GLY A 88 26.99 12.81 18.92
CA GLY A 88 26.33 12.42 17.66
C GLY A 88 25.89 10.96 17.47
N GLY A 89 26.06 10.06 18.43
CA GLY A 89 25.81 8.63 18.22
C GLY A 89 24.84 8.01 19.20
N ASP A 90 23.72 7.48 18.70
CA ASP A 90 23.08 6.22 19.15
C ASP A 90 21.70 6.00 18.52
N VAL A 91 21.12 6.97 17.80
CA VAL A 91 19.76 6.83 17.23
C VAL A 91 19.67 5.73 16.17
N GLY A 92 20.69 5.58 15.31
CA GLY A 92 20.73 4.48 14.34
C GLY A 92 20.75 3.09 14.97
N VAL A 93 21.33 2.95 16.17
CA VAL A 93 21.31 1.69 16.93
C VAL A 93 19.89 1.41 17.43
N LEU A 94 19.14 2.43 17.84
CA LEU A 94 17.76 2.29 18.30
C LEU A 94 16.80 1.90 17.17
N TYR A 95 16.94 2.54 16.00
CA TYR A 95 16.19 2.21 14.80
C TYR A 95 16.39 0.73 14.41
N GLU A 96 17.64 0.28 14.27
CA GLU A 96 17.94 -1.12 13.92
C GLU A 96 17.51 -2.11 15.00
N SER A 97 17.64 -1.72 16.27
CA SER A 97 17.20 -2.55 17.39
C SER A 97 15.70 -2.81 17.38
N ASN A 98 14.87 -1.88 16.91
CA ASN A 98 13.43 -2.11 16.78
C ASN A 98 13.12 -3.20 15.75
N TRP A 99 13.76 -3.16 14.58
CA TRP A 99 13.66 -4.21 13.58
C TRP A 99 14.10 -5.58 14.13
N ASP A 100 15.21 -5.61 14.85
CA ASP A 100 15.75 -6.85 15.44
C ASP A 100 14.81 -7.43 16.51
N LEU A 101 14.26 -6.57 17.38
CA LEU A 101 13.31 -6.99 18.42
C LEU A 101 12.00 -7.48 17.83
N TRP A 102 11.48 -6.83 16.78
CA TRP A 102 10.30 -7.30 16.06
C TRP A 102 10.52 -8.67 15.43
N GLN A 103 11.64 -8.86 14.73
CA GLN A 103 11.98 -10.17 14.14
C GLN A 103 12.13 -11.25 15.21
N GLN A 104 12.81 -10.94 16.32
CA GLN A 104 12.93 -11.87 17.45
C GLN A 104 11.57 -12.26 18.03
N TRP A 105 10.65 -11.31 18.15
CA TRP A 105 9.29 -11.57 18.62
C TRP A 105 8.52 -12.46 17.63
N MET A 106 8.66 -12.18 16.33
CA MET A 106 7.95 -12.90 15.26
C MET A 106 8.54 -14.28 14.93
N ASN A 107 9.75 -14.61 15.39
CA ASN A 107 10.42 -15.91 15.16
C ASN A 107 9.55 -17.13 15.52
N THR A 108 8.68 -17.02 16.52
CA THR A 108 7.77 -18.11 16.91
C THR A 108 6.86 -18.56 15.76
N ILE A 109 6.56 -17.63 14.83
CA ILE A 109 5.71 -17.84 13.65
C ILE A 109 6.57 -18.04 12.41
N THR A 110 7.51 -17.12 12.13
CA THR A 110 8.27 -17.09 10.87
C THR A 110 9.18 -18.30 10.69
N MET A 111 9.59 -18.97 11.77
CA MET A 111 10.37 -20.21 11.70
C MET A 111 9.53 -21.44 11.36
N LYS A 112 8.20 -21.36 11.44
CA LYS A 112 7.30 -22.52 11.28
C LYS A 112 6.52 -22.49 9.97
N ILE A 113 6.11 -21.31 9.55
CA ILE A 113 5.31 -21.11 8.33
C ILE A 113 5.86 -19.92 7.53
N PRO A 114 5.68 -19.91 6.19
CA PRO A 114 6.06 -18.77 5.38
C PRO A 114 5.41 -17.47 5.88
N TYR A 115 6.19 -16.40 5.89
CA TYR A 115 5.76 -15.07 6.28
C TYR A 115 5.97 -14.12 5.10
N ILE A 116 4.85 -13.78 4.45
CA ILE A 116 4.81 -12.99 3.22
C ILE A 116 4.62 -11.53 3.58
N VAL A 117 5.43 -10.66 3.00
CA VAL A 117 5.36 -9.21 3.26
C VAL A 117 5.30 -8.42 1.95
N LEU A 118 4.85 -7.18 2.07
CA LEU A 118 4.96 -6.12 1.09
C LEU A 118 5.31 -4.81 1.83
N PRO A 119 5.85 -3.78 1.16
CA PRO A 119 6.19 -2.53 1.82
C PRO A 119 4.94 -1.71 2.14
N GLY A 120 4.92 -1.06 3.32
CA GLY A 120 4.02 0.02 3.68
C GLY A 120 4.79 1.33 3.90
N ASN A 121 4.09 2.40 4.26
CA ASN A 121 4.74 3.71 4.41
C ASN A 121 5.73 3.73 5.59
N HIS A 122 5.52 2.93 6.63
CA HIS A 122 6.48 2.81 7.74
C HIS A 122 7.71 1.94 7.40
N GLU A 123 7.86 1.48 6.15
CA GLU A 123 9.12 0.97 5.64
C GLU A 123 9.97 2.06 4.93
N ALA A 124 9.39 3.24 4.64
CA ALA A 124 10.03 4.42 4.05
C ALA A 124 10.69 5.34 5.10
N THR A 125 11.53 4.78 5.97
CA THR A 125 11.78 5.41 7.29
C THR A 125 12.96 6.38 7.41
N CYS A 126 13.85 6.46 6.41
CA CYS A 126 15.14 7.14 6.60
C CYS A 126 15.20 8.56 6.03
N ALA A 127 14.37 8.88 5.04
CA ALA A 127 14.36 10.16 4.34
C ALA A 127 13.19 11.07 4.74
N ASP A 128 12.03 10.48 5.09
CA ASP A 128 10.80 11.22 5.36
C ASP A 128 10.93 12.18 6.56
N HIS A 129 11.89 11.89 7.44
CA HIS A 129 12.22 12.70 8.59
C HIS A 129 13.53 13.51 8.46
N ASP A 130 14.11 13.54 7.26
CA ASP A 130 15.29 14.35 6.90
C ASP A 130 14.92 15.49 5.91
N ASN A 131 13.64 15.59 5.49
CA ASN A 131 13.14 16.64 4.62
C ASN A 131 13.02 17.98 5.35
N THR A 132 13.37 19.09 4.70
CA THR A 132 13.20 20.44 5.26
C THR A 132 11.71 20.84 5.20
N PRO A 133 11.06 21.29 6.29
CA PRO A 133 11.61 21.72 7.58
C PRO A 133 11.57 20.64 8.69
N TYR A 134 11.20 19.40 8.36
CA TYR A 134 11.08 18.26 9.26
C TYR A 134 12.45 17.68 9.61
N VAL A 135 13.16 18.49 10.38
CA VAL A 135 14.43 18.23 11.02
C VAL A 135 14.11 17.52 12.34
N LEU A 136 14.38 16.22 12.43
CA LEU A 136 13.99 15.37 13.55
C LEU A 136 14.34 15.92 14.93
N SER A 137 13.33 15.90 15.79
CA SER A 137 13.30 16.30 17.19
C SER A 137 14.07 15.36 18.13
N SER A 138 14.97 15.91 18.94
CA SER A 138 15.75 15.22 19.96
C SER A 138 14.91 14.81 21.19
N TYR A 139 15.13 13.62 21.73
CA TYR A 139 14.44 13.10 22.93
C TYR A 139 15.07 13.53 24.27
N LEU A 140 15.92 14.55 24.30
CA LEU A 140 16.46 15.08 25.55
C LEU A 140 15.97 16.52 25.75
N ASN A 141 14.66 16.68 25.97
CA ASN A 141 14.08 17.94 26.42
C ASN A 141 13.59 17.83 27.88
N GLU A 142 14.51 18.04 28.82
CA GLU A 142 14.22 18.51 30.19
C GLU A 142 13.17 17.74 31.02
N ASN A 143 13.06 16.41 30.94
CA ASN A 143 12.15 15.65 31.82
C ASN A 143 10.67 16.09 31.70
N LYS A 144 10.29 16.70 30.57
CA LYS A 144 8.92 17.08 30.24
C LYS A 144 8.34 16.05 29.27
N THR A 145 7.07 15.70 29.45
CA THR A 145 6.31 14.89 28.47
C THR A 145 6.29 15.61 27.12
N ASN A 146 6.91 15.01 26.11
CA ASN A 146 7.24 15.66 24.85
C ASN A 146 6.10 15.51 23.83
N THR A 147 5.74 16.62 23.19
CA THR A 147 4.88 16.67 22.00
C THR A 147 5.72 16.30 20.78
N THR A 148 5.22 15.43 19.93
CA THR A 148 5.78 15.16 18.61
C THR A 148 5.80 16.44 17.77
N MET A 149 7.00 16.75 17.25
CA MET A 149 7.28 17.66 16.14
C MET A 149 7.27 19.19 16.35
N SER A 150 8.22 19.80 15.63
CA SER A 150 8.42 21.21 15.38
C SER A 150 7.19 21.87 14.74
N GLY A 151 6.40 22.59 15.52
CA GLY A 151 5.36 23.50 15.02
C GLY A 151 5.71 24.99 15.18
N ASP A 152 6.54 25.34 16.16
CA ASP A 152 6.65 26.74 16.62
C ASP A 152 7.97 27.44 16.25
N ASN A 153 8.96 26.73 15.70
CA ASN A 153 10.25 27.33 15.34
C ASN A 153 10.77 26.87 13.96
N PRO A 154 10.56 27.67 12.89
CA PRO A 154 11.05 27.37 11.54
C PRO A 154 12.58 27.49 11.36
N ASN A 155 13.32 27.85 12.42
CA ASN A 155 14.78 27.98 12.41
C ASN A 155 15.50 26.94 13.27
N ALA A 156 14.82 25.89 13.74
CA ALA A 156 15.48 24.82 14.50
C ALA A 156 16.48 24.07 13.60
N THR A 157 17.77 24.12 13.96
CA THR A 157 18.84 23.38 13.27
C THR A 157 19.05 22.01 13.90
N LEU A 158 19.10 20.98 13.06
CA LEU A 158 19.36 19.57 13.40
C LEU A 158 20.71 19.42 14.10
N THR A 159 20.79 18.54 15.09
CA THR A 159 22.07 18.10 15.69
C THR A 159 22.33 16.60 15.51
N TYR A 160 21.38 15.80 15.01
CA TYR A 160 21.47 14.33 14.93
C TYR A 160 20.67 13.74 13.75
N TYR A 161 21.17 12.67 13.12
CA TYR A 161 20.43 11.87 12.11
C TYR A 161 19.93 10.55 12.71
N SER A 162 18.71 10.14 12.37
CA SER A 162 18.15 8.86 12.83
C SER A 162 18.71 7.64 12.09
N CYS A 163 19.01 7.78 10.80
CA CYS A 163 19.59 6.71 9.98
C CYS A 163 21.09 6.96 9.68
N PRO A 164 21.91 5.90 9.50
CA PRO A 164 23.25 6.04 8.94
C PRO A 164 23.19 6.70 7.55
N PRO A 165 24.21 7.49 7.13
CA PRO A 165 24.27 8.07 5.79
C PRO A 165 24.23 7.05 4.63
N SER A 166 24.43 5.76 4.91
CA SER A 166 24.31 4.67 3.94
C SER A 166 22.91 4.07 3.84
N GLN A 167 22.00 4.38 4.76
CA GLN A 167 20.61 3.92 4.71
C GLN A 167 19.74 4.95 3.98
N ARG A 168 18.78 4.42 3.24
CA ARG A 168 17.76 5.12 2.46
C ARG A 168 16.39 4.52 2.78
N ASN A 169 15.32 5.12 2.28
CA ASN A 169 13.98 4.54 2.42
C ASN A 169 13.96 3.08 1.97
N PHE A 170 13.24 2.24 2.70
CA PHE A 170 13.13 0.79 2.50
C PHE A 170 14.42 -0.02 2.63
N THR A 171 15.56 0.55 3.06
CA THR A 171 16.83 -0.20 3.16
C THR A 171 16.72 -1.38 4.11
N ALA A 172 16.12 -1.17 5.28
CA ALA A 172 15.91 -2.25 6.26
C ALA A 172 14.98 -3.33 5.70
N PHE A 173 13.87 -2.93 5.07
CA PHE A 173 12.93 -3.85 4.44
C PHE A 173 13.60 -4.75 3.39
N GLN A 174 14.33 -4.16 2.43
CA GLN A 174 15.06 -4.88 1.38
C GLN A 174 16.02 -5.94 1.90
N ASN A 175 16.73 -5.63 2.98
CA ASN A 175 17.81 -6.48 3.48
C ASN A 175 17.36 -7.51 4.52
N ARG A 176 16.15 -7.36 5.07
CA ARG A 176 15.61 -8.25 6.12
C ARG A 176 14.60 -9.26 5.61
N PHE A 177 13.93 -8.99 4.49
CA PHE A 177 12.87 -9.86 3.95
C PHE A 177 13.19 -10.33 2.54
N SER A 178 13.15 -11.63 2.30
CA SER A 178 13.31 -12.22 0.96
C SER A 178 11.96 -12.72 0.44
N MET A 179 11.47 -12.13 -0.64
CA MET A 179 10.23 -12.54 -1.31
C MET A 179 10.51 -13.11 -2.70
N ALA A 180 9.45 -13.51 -3.41
CA ALA A 180 9.54 -14.17 -4.70
C ALA A 180 9.62 -13.21 -5.90
N GLY A 181 10.07 -11.96 -5.73
CA GLY A 181 10.14 -10.96 -6.81
C GLY A 181 10.87 -11.50 -8.04
N ASP A 182 12.15 -11.86 -7.89
CA ASP A 182 12.97 -12.41 -8.99
C ASP A 182 12.36 -13.66 -9.66
N LYS A 183 11.60 -14.47 -8.91
CA LYS A 183 10.98 -15.71 -9.40
C LYS A 183 9.68 -15.46 -10.16
N SER A 184 8.96 -14.39 -9.81
CA SER A 184 7.73 -13.95 -10.45
C SER A 184 7.96 -12.88 -11.52
N GLY A 185 9.21 -12.47 -11.73
CA GLY A 185 9.59 -11.39 -12.63
C GLY A 185 9.30 -9.99 -12.07
N GLY A 186 8.99 -9.88 -10.78
CA GLY A 186 8.88 -8.61 -10.05
C GLY A 186 10.23 -8.17 -9.47
N VAL A 187 10.21 -7.16 -8.60
CA VAL A 187 11.43 -6.56 -8.03
C VAL A 187 11.57 -6.91 -6.54
N GLY A 188 12.54 -7.75 -6.23
CA GLY A 188 12.96 -8.08 -4.88
C GLY A 188 11.79 -8.47 -3.96
N ASN A 189 11.47 -7.61 -2.99
CA ASN A 189 10.37 -7.76 -2.05
C ASN A 189 9.29 -6.68 -2.13
N PHE A 190 9.27 -5.89 -3.20
CA PHE A 190 8.35 -4.77 -3.40
C PHE A 190 7.05 -5.24 -4.06
N TRP A 191 7.18 -5.89 -5.21
CA TRP A 191 6.06 -6.55 -5.88
C TRP A 191 6.48 -7.93 -6.37
N HIS A 192 5.62 -8.90 -6.13
CA HIS A 192 5.86 -10.31 -6.42
C HIS A 192 4.54 -11.08 -6.45
N SER A 193 4.55 -12.26 -7.05
CA SER A 193 3.40 -13.15 -7.09
C SER A 193 3.79 -14.59 -6.74
N PHE A 194 2.81 -15.38 -6.30
CA PHE A 194 2.97 -16.81 -6.07
C PHE A 194 1.63 -17.54 -6.12
N ASP A 195 1.67 -18.80 -6.54
CA ASP A 195 0.53 -19.71 -6.46
C ASP A 195 0.56 -20.48 -5.14
N TYR A 196 -0.58 -20.56 -4.46
CA TYR A 196 -0.77 -21.47 -3.34
C TYR A 196 -2.18 -22.07 -3.36
N GLY A 197 -2.25 -23.40 -3.44
CA GLY A 197 -3.53 -24.11 -3.55
C GLY A 197 -4.30 -23.69 -4.79
N LEU A 198 -5.50 -23.14 -4.60
CA LEU A 198 -6.41 -22.70 -5.67
C LEU A 198 -6.34 -21.19 -5.95
N VAL A 199 -5.31 -20.51 -5.44
CA VAL A 199 -5.20 -19.06 -5.48
C VAL A 199 -3.87 -18.64 -6.09
N HIS A 200 -3.93 -17.69 -7.01
CA HIS A 200 -2.80 -16.89 -7.44
C HIS A 200 -2.81 -15.59 -6.62
N PHE A 201 -1.77 -15.41 -5.81
CA PHE A 201 -1.58 -14.24 -4.96
C PHE A 201 -0.61 -13.26 -5.62
N VAL A 202 -0.96 -11.98 -5.59
CA VAL A 202 -0.13 -10.90 -6.12
C VAL A 202 0.05 -9.85 -5.05
N SER A 203 1.29 -9.51 -4.72
CA SER A 203 1.65 -8.35 -3.90
C SER A 203 2.08 -7.21 -4.81
N ILE A 204 1.44 -6.06 -4.66
CA ILE A 204 1.82 -4.79 -5.31
C ILE A 204 2.34 -3.81 -4.26
N ASP A 205 3.26 -2.95 -4.67
CA ASP A 205 3.70 -1.79 -3.91
C ASP A 205 2.75 -0.62 -4.15
N THR A 206 2.22 -0.08 -3.06
CA THR A 206 1.30 1.07 -3.08
C THR A 206 1.94 2.37 -2.60
N GLU A 207 3.21 2.34 -2.21
CA GLU A 207 3.97 3.50 -1.76
C GLU A 207 4.74 4.13 -2.92
N THR A 208 5.29 3.31 -3.83
CA THR A 208 6.11 3.76 -4.96
C THR A 208 5.66 3.15 -6.31
N ASP A 209 6.32 3.56 -7.40
CA ASP A 209 6.25 2.93 -8.73
C ASP A 209 4.87 2.92 -9.43
N TYR A 210 4.16 4.04 -9.32
CA TYR A 210 3.06 4.44 -10.20
C TYR A 210 2.92 5.97 -10.23
N ALA A 211 2.22 6.51 -11.22
CA ALA A 211 2.05 7.96 -11.35
C ALA A 211 1.28 8.50 -10.15
N HIS A 212 1.78 9.58 -9.56
CA HIS A 212 1.23 10.19 -8.34
C HIS A 212 1.26 9.29 -7.09
N SER A 213 2.17 8.30 -7.03
CA SER A 213 2.43 7.55 -5.82
C SER A 213 2.79 8.47 -4.63
N PRO A 214 2.47 8.06 -3.38
CA PRO A 214 2.80 8.80 -2.16
C PRO A 214 4.28 9.18 -2.11
N ASP A 215 5.16 8.19 -2.31
CA ASP A 215 6.60 8.38 -2.40
C ASP A 215 7.00 8.62 -3.84
N LYS A 216 7.82 9.65 -4.05
CA LYS A 216 8.19 10.13 -5.39
C LYS A 216 9.39 9.41 -5.94
N THR A 217 9.34 9.15 -7.24
CA THR A 217 10.50 8.62 -7.96
C THR A 217 11.61 9.65 -8.03
N PHE A 218 12.86 9.20 -8.15
CA PHE A 218 14.00 10.11 -8.34
C PHE A 218 13.81 11.05 -9.54
N ARG A 219 13.16 10.57 -10.61
CA ARG A 219 12.87 11.37 -11.78
C ARG A 219 11.86 12.49 -11.46
N GLU A 220 10.83 12.19 -10.68
CA GLU A 220 9.89 13.21 -10.16
C GLU A 220 10.59 14.24 -9.28
N ASP A 221 11.51 13.82 -8.40
CA ASP A 221 12.25 14.74 -7.54
C ASP A 221 13.16 15.69 -8.32
N ILE A 222 13.84 15.20 -9.37
CA ILE A 222 14.62 16.08 -10.26
C ILE A 222 13.70 17.07 -10.98
N GLU A 223 12.58 16.60 -11.53
CA GLU A 223 11.64 17.46 -12.25
C GLU A 223 11.08 18.55 -11.32
N LYS A 224 10.69 18.18 -10.09
CA LYS A 224 10.27 19.12 -9.05
C LYS A 224 11.37 20.11 -8.68
N ALA A 225 12.60 19.65 -8.44
CA ALA A 225 13.72 20.54 -8.10
C ALA A 225 14.00 21.57 -9.20
N LYS A 226 13.91 21.16 -10.48
CA LYS A 226 14.01 22.06 -11.63
C LYS A 226 12.85 23.06 -11.68
N GLU A 227 11.63 22.62 -11.44
CA GLU A 227 10.46 23.50 -11.38
C GLU A 227 10.57 24.52 -10.22
N GLU A 228 11.02 24.09 -9.05
CA GLU A 228 11.27 24.98 -7.91
C GLU A 228 12.38 25.99 -8.19
N GLU A 229 13.45 25.58 -8.87
CA GLU A 229 14.52 26.49 -9.30
C GLU A 229 14.00 27.54 -10.30
N ASP A 230 13.22 27.10 -11.30
CA ASP A 230 12.51 27.98 -12.23
C ASP A 230 11.62 29.00 -11.49
N CYS A 231 10.98 28.57 -10.41
CA CYS A 231 10.07 29.38 -9.60
C CYS A 231 10.77 30.32 -8.60
N LYS A 232 12.09 30.19 -8.39
CA LYS A 232 12.89 31.11 -7.55
C LYS A 232 13.31 32.40 -8.27
N GLY A 233 13.11 32.49 -9.59
CA GLY A 233 13.55 33.60 -10.45
C GLY A 233 12.47 34.62 -10.84
N LYS A 234 12.59 35.20 -12.05
CA LYS A 234 11.60 36.15 -12.62
C LYS A 234 10.22 35.52 -12.89
N ASP A 235 10.13 34.21 -12.76
CA ASP A 235 8.98 33.39 -13.12
C ASP A 235 8.09 32.99 -11.93
N LYS A 236 8.40 33.47 -10.71
CA LYS A 236 7.66 33.18 -9.47
C LYS A 236 6.15 33.43 -9.51
N ASP A 237 5.69 34.32 -10.40
CA ASP A 237 4.28 34.69 -10.53
C ASP A 237 3.52 33.83 -11.57
N LYS A 238 4.21 32.90 -12.25
CA LYS A 238 3.58 31.95 -13.18
C LYS A 238 2.63 31.01 -12.44
N ALA A 239 1.57 30.59 -13.11
CA ALA A 239 0.58 29.66 -12.53
C ALA A 239 1.20 28.35 -12.03
N LYS A 240 2.25 27.85 -12.72
CA LYS A 240 3.03 26.66 -12.33
C LYS A 240 3.80 26.80 -11.01
N CYS A 241 3.97 28.03 -10.51
CA CYS A 241 4.74 28.34 -9.30
C CYS A 241 3.87 28.62 -8.08
N LYS A 242 2.54 28.46 -8.20
CA LYS A 242 1.63 28.60 -7.06
C LYS A 242 1.52 27.25 -6.37
N PRO A 243 1.70 27.15 -5.04
CA PRO A 243 1.48 25.91 -4.33
C PRO A 243 0.05 25.44 -4.56
N GLU A 244 -0.11 24.18 -4.95
CA GLU A 244 -1.41 23.52 -4.89
C GLU A 244 -1.90 23.58 -3.45
N LYS A 245 -3.17 23.94 -3.27
CA LYS A 245 -3.76 23.93 -1.94
C LYS A 245 -4.07 22.48 -1.61
N ASP A 246 -3.57 22.01 -0.48
CA ASP A 246 -3.99 20.73 0.09
C ASP A 246 -5.52 20.73 0.22
N GLU A 247 -6.19 19.88 -0.57
CA GLU A 247 -7.62 19.65 -0.41
C GLU A 247 -7.83 18.91 0.93
N PRO A 248 -8.84 19.31 1.73
CA PRO A 248 -9.12 18.63 2.98
C PRO A 248 -9.45 17.15 2.74
N ASP A 249 -8.92 16.26 3.59
CA ASP A 249 -9.20 14.82 3.58
C ASP A 249 -10.66 14.54 3.98
N THR A 250 -11.59 14.77 3.06
CA THR A 250 -12.96 14.29 3.16
C THR A 250 -13.14 13.07 2.27
N TYR A 251 -13.95 12.10 2.70
CA TYR A 251 -14.32 10.97 1.85
C TYR A 251 -15.20 11.49 0.69
N GLU A 252 -14.57 11.74 -0.45
CA GLU A 252 -15.24 12.01 -1.72
C GLU A 252 -14.69 11.07 -2.78
N CYS A 253 -15.51 10.10 -3.20
CA CYS A 253 -15.08 9.14 -4.21
C CYS A 253 -15.19 9.76 -5.60
N LYS A 254 -14.06 10.19 -6.16
CA LYS A 254 -13.94 10.72 -7.52
C LYS A 254 -13.95 9.57 -8.55
N THR A 255 -14.80 9.63 -9.57
CA THR A 255 -14.86 8.59 -10.61
C THR A 255 -13.71 8.73 -11.60
N ILE A 256 -13.16 7.60 -12.06
CA ILE A 256 -12.13 7.50 -13.09
C ILE A 256 -12.72 7.11 -14.45
N ASN A 257 -11.98 7.36 -15.54
CA ASN A 257 -12.37 6.89 -16.87
C ASN A 257 -12.10 5.39 -17.03
N LEU A 258 -13.18 4.60 -17.05
CA LEU A 258 -13.12 3.16 -17.34
C LEU A 258 -13.38 2.82 -18.81
N GLY A 259 -13.69 3.82 -19.66
CA GLY A 259 -14.07 3.61 -21.06
C GLY A 259 -12.96 2.99 -21.93
N ASP A 260 -13.37 2.60 -23.14
CA ASP A 260 -12.47 2.14 -24.22
C ASP A 260 -11.68 3.33 -24.76
N ASP A 261 -10.76 3.86 -23.96
CA ASP A 261 -9.72 4.71 -24.49
C ASP A 261 -8.75 3.80 -25.24
N TYR A 262 -8.94 3.84 -26.57
CA TYR A 262 -7.93 3.75 -27.61
C TYR A 262 -6.55 3.38 -27.04
N GLU A 263 -5.99 2.27 -27.53
CA GLU A 263 -4.56 2.25 -27.80
C GLU A 263 -4.26 3.57 -28.52
N THR A 264 -3.81 4.58 -27.77
CA THR A 264 -3.11 5.69 -28.38
C THR A 264 -1.87 5.04 -28.96
N ASP A 265 -1.94 4.75 -30.24
CA ASP A 265 -0.81 4.40 -31.07
C ASP A 265 0.37 5.27 -30.64
N ASP A 266 1.45 4.57 -30.29
CA ASP A 266 2.76 5.09 -29.99
C ASP A 266 3.27 5.98 -31.13
N LEU A 267 2.94 7.27 -31.17
CA LEU A 267 3.62 8.24 -32.04
C LEU A 267 3.46 9.66 -31.50
N GLU A 268 4.24 10.03 -30.47
CA GLU A 268 4.92 11.33 -30.30
C GLU A 268 5.53 11.48 -28.90
N GLU A 269 6.40 10.55 -28.47
CA GLU A 269 7.40 10.85 -27.42
C GLU A 269 8.71 10.08 -27.59
N GLU A 270 9.03 9.68 -28.82
CA GLU A 270 10.29 8.99 -29.17
C GLU A 270 11.52 9.93 -29.26
N ALA A 271 11.39 11.21 -28.91
CA ALA A 271 12.47 12.19 -29.07
C ALA A 271 13.24 12.54 -27.78
N TYR A 272 12.90 11.98 -26.62
CA TYR A 272 13.65 12.21 -25.36
C TYR A 272 14.38 10.96 -24.81
N LEU A 273 14.01 9.76 -25.27
CA LEU A 273 14.44 8.47 -24.71
C LEU A 273 15.70 7.85 -25.36
N LEU A 274 16.31 8.52 -26.35
CA LEU A 274 17.48 8.02 -27.08
C LEU A 274 18.83 8.13 -26.34
N SER A 275 18.85 8.30 -25.00
CA SER A 275 20.12 8.33 -24.26
C SER A 275 20.62 6.95 -23.83
N GLY A 276 19.74 5.94 -23.73
CA GLY A 276 20.13 4.57 -23.37
C GLY A 276 20.86 4.49 -22.02
N LYS A 277 20.12 4.09 -20.98
CA LYS A 277 20.51 3.92 -19.56
C LYS A 277 20.42 5.20 -18.72
N ALA A 278 19.31 5.35 -18.02
CA ALA A 278 19.24 6.18 -16.83
C ALA A 278 19.10 5.28 -15.60
N HIS A 279 20.23 4.84 -15.06
CA HIS A 279 20.33 4.67 -13.61
C HIS A 279 20.97 5.98 -13.12
N PRO A 280 20.43 6.65 -12.09
CA PRO A 280 21.19 7.65 -11.39
C PRO A 280 22.46 7.02 -10.82
N LEU A 281 23.60 7.66 -11.03
CA LEU A 281 24.82 7.25 -10.35
C LEU A 281 24.70 7.60 -8.86
N ARG A 282 25.31 6.81 -7.98
CA ARG A 282 25.33 7.00 -6.51
C ARG A 282 25.80 8.39 -6.03
N ASN A 283 26.39 9.19 -6.91
CA ASN A 283 26.87 10.54 -6.64
C ASN A 283 25.95 11.64 -7.20
N GLU A 284 24.87 11.27 -7.90
CA GLU A 284 23.83 12.14 -8.45
C GLU A 284 22.55 12.09 -7.60
N THR A 285 22.57 11.30 -6.52
CA THR A 285 21.47 11.01 -5.59
C THR A 285 21.46 11.97 -4.40
N HIS A 286 20.29 12.48 -4.02
CA HIS A 286 20.09 13.15 -2.73
C HIS A 286 19.97 12.10 -1.61
N ILE A 287 20.01 12.51 -0.34
CA ILE A 287 19.96 11.56 0.80
C ILE A 287 18.53 11.04 1.03
N THR A 288 17.53 11.64 0.37
CA THR A 288 16.10 11.44 0.64
C THR A 288 15.44 10.35 -0.22
N ASP A 289 16.22 9.50 -0.88
CA ASP A 289 15.72 8.68 -1.98
C ASP A 289 14.83 7.50 -1.53
N ALA A 290 13.59 7.48 -2.05
CA ALA A 290 12.69 6.33 -1.99
C ALA A 290 13.29 5.14 -2.78
N GLY A 291 13.42 3.99 -2.13
CA GLY A 291 13.49 2.61 -2.65
C GLY A 291 14.23 2.22 -3.96
N PRO A 292 14.45 0.93 -4.21
CA PRO A 292 14.75 0.43 -5.54
C PRO A 292 13.52 0.63 -6.42
N PHE A 293 13.48 1.73 -7.15
CA PHE A 293 12.45 1.94 -8.16
C PHE A 293 12.56 0.94 -9.29
N GLY A 294 11.40 0.53 -9.77
CA GLY A 294 11.27 -0.10 -11.07
C GLY A 294 11.70 0.84 -12.20
N TYR A 295 11.93 0.28 -13.38
CA TYR A 295 12.18 1.06 -14.58
C TYR A 295 10.93 1.86 -14.99
N ILE A 296 11.13 3.07 -15.52
CA ILE A 296 10.05 3.89 -16.11
C ILE A 296 10.35 4.07 -17.61
N ASP A 297 9.59 3.37 -18.43
CA ASP A 297 9.67 3.43 -19.90
C ASP A 297 8.64 4.41 -20.46
N GLY A 298 9.00 5.70 -20.53
CA GLY A 298 8.09 6.75 -21.02
C GLY A 298 7.92 7.92 -20.05
N SER A 299 6.70 8.42 -19.93
CA SER A 299 6.37 9.56 -19.07
C SER A 299 6.08 9.12 -17.63
N ILE A 300 6.60 9.85 -16.64
CA ILE A 300 6.28 9.65 -15.21
C ILE A 300 4.80 9.93 -14.87
N LYS A 301 4.06 10.55 -15.79
CA LYS A 301 2.63 10.81 -15.64
C LYS A 301 1.77 9.68 -16.22
N ASP A 302 2.39 8.72 -16.92
CA ASP A 302 1.70 7.56 -17.48
C ASP A 302 1.96 6.33 -16.62
N ASN A 303 0.91 5.82 -15.98
CA ASN A 303 0.97 4.59 -15.19
C ASN A 303 1.49 3.39 -16.00
N LYS A 304 1.27 3.34 -17.31
CA LYS A 304 1.73 2.23 -18.16
C LYS A 304 3.25 2.22 -18.37
N ALA A 305 3.92 3.34 -18.12
CA ALA A 305 5.37 3.46 -18.23
C ALA A 305 6.10 2.74 -17.09
N TYR A 306 5.45 2.53 -15.94
CA TYR A 306 6.07 1.95 -14.76
C TYR A 306 6.25 0.43 -14.86
N GLU A 307 7.43 -0.08 -14.50
CA GLU A 307 7.77 -1.50 -14.51
C GLU A 307 6.78 -2.33 -13.68
N GLN A 308 6.35 -1.83 -12.52
CA GLN A 308 5.34 -2.50 -11.70
C GLN A 308 4.03 -2.72 -12.47
N TYR A 309 3.53 -1.71 -13.20
CA TYR A 309 2.32 -1.86 -14.01
C TYR A 309 2.50 -2.89 -15.12
N GLN A 310 3.65 -2.83 -15.82
CA GLN A 310 3.97 -3.74 -16.93
C GLN A 310 4.10 -5.19 -16.44
N TRP A 311 4.80 -5.38 -15.31
CA TRP A 311 4.92 -6.66 -14.63
C TRP A 311 3.56 -7.19 -14.23
N LEU A 312 2.75 -6.40 -13.51
CA LEU A 312 1.43 -6.79 -13.03
C LEU A 312 0.51 -7.21 -14.19
N LYS A 313 0.52 -6.44 -15.29
CA LYS A 313 -0.21 -6.80 -16.50
C LYS A 313 0.25 -8.14 -17.05
N ASN A 314 1.56 -8.38 -17.14
CA ASN A 314 2.11 -9.63 -17.65
C ASN A 314 1.79 -10.82 -16.73
N ASP A 315 2.01 -10.67 -15.43
CA ASP A 315 1.71 -11.67 -14.40
C ASP A 315 0.24 -12.10 -14.47
N LEU A 316 -0.69 -11.13 -14.39
CA LEU A 316 -2.13 -11.38 -14.46
C LEU A 316 -2.61 -11.96 -15.81
N THR A 317 -1.92 -11.67 -16.91
CA THR A 317 -2.20 -12.27 -18.23
C THR A 317 -1.87 -13.76 -18.25
N ASN A 318 -0.83 -14.17 -17.52
CA ASN A 318 -0.31 -15.53 -17.57
C ASN A 318 -0.95 -16.49 -16.54
N VAL A 319 -1.87 -15.99 -15.71
CA VAL A 319 -2.54 -16.81 -14.70
C VAL A 319 -3.47 -17.85 -15.34
N ASP A 320 -3.16 -19.11 -15.09
CA ASP A 320 -3.97 -20.26 -15.50
C ASP A 320 -5.12 -20.50 -14.51
N ARG A 321 -6.31 -19.98 -14.85
CA ARG A 321 -7.53 -20.10 -14.02
C ARG A 321 -8.03 -21.54 -13.82
N CYS A 322 -7.53 -22.52 -14.59
CA CYS A 322 -7.83 -23.93 -14.35
C CYS A 322 -7.02 -24.50 -13.17
N LYS A 323 -5.89 -23.86 -12.82
CA LYS A 323 -5.08 -24.21 -11.64
C LYS A 323 -5.41 -23.32 -10.46
N THR A 324 -5.43 -22.01 -10.70
CA THR A 324 -5.69 -20.98 -9.70
C THR A 324 -6.95 -20.22 -10.09
N PRO A 325 -8.14 -20.79 -9.83
CA PRO A 325 -9.40 -20.14 -10.17
C PRO A 325 -9.57 -18.80 -9.44
N TRP A 326 -8.99 -18.65 -8.25
CA TRP A 326 -8.99 -17.40 -7.48
C TRP A 326 -7.77 -16.55 -7.75
N VAL A 327 -7.96 -15.25 -7.94
CA VAL A 327 -6.90 -14.25 -8.01
C VAL A 327 -7.13 -13.18 -6.97
N ILE A 328 -6.13 -13.01 -6.09
CA ILE A 328 -6.18 -12.08 -4.98
C ILE A 328 -4.98 -11.14 -5.08
N VAL A 329 -5.25 -9.84 -5.15
CA VAL A 329 -4.24 -8.79 -5.14
C VAL A 329 -4.16 -8.21 -3.73
N MET A 330 -2.95 -7.96 -3.26
CA MET A 330 -2.62 -7.47 -1.94
C MET A 330 -1.76 -6.22 -2.07
N GLY A 331 -2.13 -5.16 -1.36
CA GLY A 331 -1.35 -3.92 -1.28
C GLY A 331 -1.34 -3.39 0.16
N HIS A 332 -0.53 -2.37 0.45
CA HIS A 332 -0.58 -1.72 1.76
C HIS A 332 -1.79 -0.80 1.84
N ARG A 333 -1.94 0.11 0.87
CA ARG A 333 -3.01 1.11 0.82
C ARG A 333 -4.30 0.58 0.20
N PRO A 334 -5.47 0.93 0.75
CA PRO A 334 -6.76 0.59 0.15
C PRO A 334 -7.09 1.47 -1.07
N MET A 335 -7.65 0.89 -2.14
CA MET A 335 -8.24 1.68 -3.25
C MET A 335 -9.52 2.43 -2.85
N TYR A 336 -10.21 1.89 -1.85
CA TYR A 336 -11.45 2.41 -1.28
C TYR A 336 -11.42 2.17 0.22
N SER A 337 -11.87 3.13 1.01
CA SER A 337 -12.14 2.97 2.44
C SER A 337 -13.12 4.07 2.85
N SER A 338 -13.84 3.90 3.97
CA SER A 338 -14.54 5.03 4.58
C SER A 338 -13.60 6.03 5.27
N HIS A 339 -12.29 5.75 5.31
CA HIS A 339 -11.24 6.72 5.61
C HIS A 339 -11.01 7.62 4.38
N GLY A 340 -10.79 8.92 4.58
CA GLY A 340 -10.42 9.82 3.49
C GLY A 340 -8.98 9.60 3.03
N GLY A 341 -8.64 10.09 1.83
CA GLY A 341 -7.25 10.12 1.38
C GLY A 341 -7.13 10.29 -0.13
N ASN A 342 -6.32 11.26 -0.56
CA ASN A 342 -6.12 11.55 -1.99
C ASN A 342 -5.50 10.36 -2.76
N TYR A 343 -4.74 9.48 -2.09
CA TYR A 343 -4.15 8.29 -2.70
C TYR A 343 -5.19 7.30 -3.27
N HIS A 344 -6.45 7.33 -2.81
CA HIS A 344 -7.51 6.44 -3.30
C HIS A 344 -7.76 6.64 -4.79
N LEU A 345 -7.70 7.89 -5.28
CA LEU A 345 -7.90 8.20 -6.69
C LEU A 345 -6.72 7.67 -7.51
N HIS A 346 -5.50 8.03 -7.15
CA HIS A 346 -4.30 7.68 -7.90
C HIS A 346 -4.07 6.16 -7.96
N LEU A 347 -4.32 5.46 -6.85
CA LEU A 347 -4.21 4.00 -6.84
C LEU A 347 -5.24 3.32 -7.77
N ARG A 348 -6.45 3.88 -7.87
CA ARG A 348 -7.48 3.39 -8.80
C ARG A 348 -7.15 3.74 -10.25
N GLU A 349 -6.65 4.94 -10.51
CA GLU A 349 -6.15 5.34 -11.84
C GLU A 349 -5.02 4.42 -12.31
N ALA A 350 -4.13 4.03 -11.41
CA ALA A 350 -3.03 3.12 -11.70
C ALA A 350 -3.51 1.69 -11.96
N PHE A 351 -4.34 1.12 -11.09
CA PHE A 351 -4.52 -0.33 -11.07
C PHE A 351 -5.96 -0.81 -11.26
N GLU A 352 -7.01 -0.07 -10.86
CA GLU A 352 -8.39 -0.61 -10.83
C GLU A 352 -8.83 -1.14 -12.19
N LYS A 353 -8.61 -0.38 -13.27
CA LYS A 353 -8.95 -0.82 -14.64
C LYS A 353 -8.20 -2.09 -15.05
N LEU A 354 -6.91 -2.19 -14.70
CA LEU A 354 -6.08 -3.35 -15.02
C LEU A 354 -6.58 -4.59 -14.25
N LEU A 355 -6.81 -4.46 -12.94
CA LEU A 355 -7.30 -5.55 -12.10
C LEU A 355 -8.69 -6.04 -12.56
N LEU A 356 -9.60 -5.12 -12.90
CA LEU A 356 -10.90 -5.45 -13.47
C LEU A 356 -10.74 -6.17 -14.82
N LYS A 357 -9.93 -5.65 -15.74
CA LYS A 357 -9.68 -6.28 -17.05
C LYS A 357 -9.19 -7.72 -16.91
N HIS A 358 -8.31 -7.97 -15.95
CA HIS A 358 -7.79 -9.29 -15.64
C HIS A 358 -8.64 -10.05 -14.63
N LYS A 359 -9.86 -9.58 -14.34
CA LYS A 359 -10.89 -10.31 -13.60
C LYS A 359 -10.38 -10.78 -12.22
N VAL A 360 -9.68 -9.89 -11.51
CA VAL A 360 -9.28 -10.09 -10.11
C VAL A 360 -10.53 -10.19 -9.24
N ASP A 361 -10.49 -11.07 -8.24
CA ASP A 361 -11.65 -11.35 -7.39
C ASP A 361 -11.66 -10.46 -6.14
N LEU A 362 -10.52 -10.41 -5.43
CA LEU A 362 -10.36 -9.73 -4.16
C LEU A 362 -9.15 -8.79 -4.21
N TYR A 363 -9.30 -7.62 -3.58
CA TYR A 363 -8.23 -6.73 -3.21
C TYR A 363 -8.16 -6.61 -1.68
N ILE A 364 -7.00 -6.90 -1.09
CA ILE A 364 -6.81 -6.89 0.36
C ILE A 364 -5.76 -5.85 0.73
N ALA A 365 -6.05 -5.03 1.74
CA ALA A 365 -5.18 -3.93 2.17
C ALA A 365 -5.05 -3.80 3.69
N GLY A 366 -4.01 -3.08 4.11
CA GLY A 366 -3.80 -2.60 5.48
C GLY A 366 -3.97 -1.09 5.56
N HIS A 367 -2.92 -0.41 6.05
CA HIS A 367 -2.75 1.05 6.16
C HIS A 367 -3.75 1.78 7.06
N VAL A 368 -5.05 1.65 6.81
CA VAL A 368 -6.07 2.24 7.69
C VAL A 368 -6.18 1.37 8.94
N HIS A 369 -5.92 1.95 10.12
CA HIS A 369 -5.77 1.21 11.38
C HIS A 369 -7.11 0.76 11.98
N TRP A 370 -7.97 0.17 11.17
CA TRP A 370 -9.20 -0.48 11.58
C TRP A 370 -9.49 -1.70 10.70
N TYR A 371 -10.51 -2.46 11.08
CA TYR A 371 -11.04 -3.49 10.19
C TYR A 371 -12.24 -2.92 9.41
N GLU A 372 -12.24 -3.11 8.10
CA GLU A 372 -13.35 -2.68 7.23
C GLU A 372 -13.56 -3.68 6.09
N ARG A 373 -14.82 -4.08 5.92
CA ARG A 373 -15.29 -4.87 4.79
C ARG A 373 -16.18 -4.01 3.93
N LEU A 374 -15.79 -3.83 2.67
CA LEU A 374 -16.59 -3.10 1.71
C LEU A 374 -17.55 -4.04 0.97
N LYS A 375 -18.63 -3.47 0.44
CA LYS A 375 -19.45 -4.13 -0.58
C LYS A 375 -18.64 -4.22 -1.88
N PRO A 376 -18.92 -5.21 -2.76
CA PRO A 376 -18.32 -5.26 -4.09
C PRO A 376 -18.50 -3.92 -4.80
N ILE A 377 -17.41 -3.36 -5.32
CA ILE A 377 -17.38 -1.99 -5.82
C ILE A 377 -16.51 -1.89 -7.08
N ARG A 378 -16.88 -0.97 -7.97
CA ARG A 378 -16.07 -0.51 -9.09
C ARG A 378 -16.31 0.98 -9.30
N ASN A 379 -15.27 1.74 -9.59
CA ASN A 379 -15.35 3.16 -9.91
C ASN A 379 -16.39 3.94 -9.08
N CYS A 380 -16.29 3.85 -7.75
CA CYS A 380 -17.20 4.48 -6.79
C CYS A 380 -18.67 4.00 -6.78
N ALA A 381 -19.01 2.96 -7.55
CA ALA A 381 -20.34 2.38 -7.64
C ALA A 381 -20.38 0.97 -7.04
N VAL A 382 -21.24 0.79 -6.03
CA VAL A 382 -21.49 -0.50 -5.41
C VAL A 382 -22.22 -1.43 -6.39
N ASP A 383 -21.70 -2.64 -6.57
CA ASP A 383 -22.38 -3.73 -7.26
C ASP A 383 -23.32 -4.44 -6.28
N THR A 384 -24.54 -3.91 -6.19
CA THR A 384 -25.56 -4.45 -5.29
C THR A 384 -26.02 -5.86 -5.68
N ALA A 385 -25.89 -6.25 -6.95
CA ALA A 385 -26.26 -7.58 -7.43
C ALA A 385 -25.28 -8.68 -6.98
N ALA A 386 -24.02 -8.30 -6.75
CA ALA A 386 -22.99 -9.15 -6.15
C ALA A 386 -23.22 -9.40 -4.65
N VAL A 387 -23.98 -8.54 -3.96
CA VAL A 387 -24.35 -8.73 -2.55
C VAL A 387 -25.57 -9.66 -2.43
N LYS A 388 -25.35 -10.94 -2.13
CA LYS A 388 -26.43 -11.93 -1.97
C LYS A 388 -27.06 -11.88 -0.58
N SER A 389 -26.25 -11.59 0.43
CA SER A 389 -26.68 -11.38 1.81
C SER A 389 -25.67 -10.47 2.52
N PRO A 390 -25.96 -9.98 3.75
CA PRO A 390 -25.03 -9.13 4.50
C PRO A 390 -23.60 -9.71 4.67
N ASN A 391 -23.47 -11.05 4.70
CA ASN A 391 -22.21 -11.77 4.89
C ASN A 391 -21.94 -12.75 3.73
N THR A 392 -22.56 -12.57 2.57
CA THR A 392 -22.33 -13.42 1.40
C THR A 392 -22.25 -12.58 0.13
N TYR A 393 -21.09 -12.60 -0.51
CA TYR A 393 -20.87 -11.97 -1.82
C TYR A 393 -20.68 -13.04 -2.89
N GLU A 394 -21.09 -12.72 -4.10
CA GLU A 394 -20.73 -13.47 -5.31
C GLU A 394 -19.87 -12.55 -6.16
N VAL A 395 -18.65 -12.98 -6.49
CA VAL A 395 -17.76 -12.15 -7.31
C VAL A 395 -18.34 -11.96 -8.69
N ASN A 396 -18.09 -10.79 -9.28
CA ASN A 396 -18.48 -10.44 -10.64
C ASN A 396 -17.22 -10.03 -11.44
N PRO A 397 -16.36 -11.01 -11.80
CA PRO A 397 -15.04 -10.72 -12.33
C PRO A 397 -15.13 -9.97 -13.67
N GLY A 398 -14.36 -8.89 -13.80
CA GLY A 398 -14.45 -7.99 -14.95
C GLY A 398 -15.38 -6.81 -14.73
N TYR A 399 -16.23 -6.86 -13.70
CA TYR A 399 -17.15 -5.79 -13.35
C TYR A 399 -16.77 -5.14 -12.02
N SER A 400 -16.78 -5.88 -10.91
CA SER A 400 -16.49 -5.37 -9.57
C SER A 400 -15.57 -6.28 -8.79
N MET A 401 -14.92 -5.74 -7.74
CA MET A 401 -14.03 -6.50 -6.85
C MET A 401 -14.46 -6.40 -5.40
N VAL A 402 -14.22 -7.46 -4.63
CA VAL A 402 -14.38 -7.45 -3.18
C VAL A 402 -13.15 -6.81 -2.55
N HIS A 403 -13.35 -5.78 -1.72
CA HIS A 403 -12.28 -5.09 -1.02
C HIS A 403 -12.35 -5.36 0.48
N LEU A 404 -11.23 -5.78 1.08
CA LEU A 404 -11.10 -6.12 2.48
C LEU A 404 -9.91 -5.36 3.09
N ILE A 405 -10.14 -4.71 4.22
CA ILE A 405 -9.15 -3.85 4.86
C ILE A 405 -8.94 -4.34 6.30
N ASN A 406 -7.68 -4.57 6.65
CA ASN A 406 -7.29 -4.86 8.02
C ASN A 406 -5.89 -4.30 8.32
N GLY A 407 -5.83 -3.00 8.68
CA GLY A 407 -4.64 -2.39 9.29
C GLY A 407 -4.67 -2.43 10.82
N ALA A 408 -5.59 -3.19 11.43
CA ALA A 408 -5.84 -3.18 12.87
C ALA A 408 -4.99 -4.20 13.65
N ALA A 409 -3.76 -4.49 13.22
CA ALA A 409 -2.94 -5.50 13.88
C ALA A 409 -2.51 -5.11 15.30
N GLY A 410 -2.44 -3.81 15.60
CA GLY A 410 -2.09 -3.28 16.92
C GLY A 410 -0.77 -2.51 16.94
N ASN A 411 -0.57 -1.64 15.96
CA ASN A 411 0.53 -0.67 15.97
C ASN A 411 0.35 0.37 17.09
N ILE A 412 1.38 1.21 17.25
CA ILE A 412 1.47 2.23 18.30
C ILE A 412 0.65 3.48 18.04
N GLU A 413 0.41 3.82 16.77
CA GLU A 413 -0.46 4.93 16.39
C GLU A 413 -1.92 4.69 16.79
N SER A 414 -2.26 3.45 17.14
CA SER A 414 -3.59 3.02 17.54
C SER A 414 -4.61 3.14 16.39
N HIS A 415 -5.89 2.98 16.71
CA HIS A 415 -6.94 3.05 15.70
C HIS A 415 -7.03 4.43 15.05
N SER A 416 -7.17 4.46 13.71
CA SER A 416 -7.46 5.67 12.95
C SER A 416 -8.77 6.28 13.45
N THR A 417 -8.80 7.61 13.51
CA THR A 417 -9.99 8.33 13.99
C THR A 417 -10.84 8.82 12.83
N ILE A 418 -12.15 8.90 13.05
CA ILE A 418 -13.11 9.46 12.11
C ILE A 418 -14.14 10.29 12.87
N ASN A 419 -14.69 11.32 12.22
CA ASN A 419 -15.81 12.04 12.79
C ASN A 419 -17.06 11.16 12.83
N MET A 420 -17.40 10.65 14.02
CA MET A 420 -18.55 9.78 14.26
C MET A 420 -19.92 10.42 13.94
N SER A 421 -19.95 11.74 13.71
CA SER A 421 -21.17 12.43 13.25
C SER A 421 -21.41 12.27 11.75
N GLN A 422 -20.38 11.88 10.98
CA GLN A 422 -20.54 11.61 9.55
C GLN A 422 -21.23 10.26 9.34
N PRO A 423 -22.17 10.17 8.38
CA PRO A 423 -22.79 8.90 8.04
C PRO A 423 -21.72 7.94 7.51
N ILE A 424 -21.87 6.65 7.81
CA ILE A 424 -21.05 5.61 7.21
C ILE A 424 -21.37 5.58 5.71
N PRO A 425 -20.37 5.73 4.82
CA PRO A 425 -20.59 5.64 3.38
C PRO A 425 -21.21 4.30 2.97
N ASP A 426 -22.08 4.28 1.94
CA ASP A 426 -22.80 3.07 1.51
C ASP A 426 -21.88 1.96 0.99
N ILE A 427 -20.62 2.29 0.65
CA ILE A 427 -19.59 1.33 0.25
C ILE A 427 -19.22 0.36 1.39
N THR A 428 -19.42 0.76 2.65
CA THR A 428 -19.00 0.00 3.82
C THR A 428 -20.11 -0.96 4.27
N ALA A 429 -19.80 -2.26 4.30
CA ALA A 429 -20.72 -3.28 4.81
C ALA A 429 -20.53 -3.55 6.30
N HIS A 430 -19.27 -3.55 6.75
CA HIS A 430 -18.92 -3.71 8.16
C HIS A 430 -17.65 -2.93 8.48
N ARG A 431 -17.59 -2.31 9.66
CA ARG A 431 -16.42 -1.54 10.12
C ARG A 431 -16.26 -1.69 11.62
N ASN A 432 -15.08 -2.07 12.07
CA ASN A 432 -14.71 -2.16 13.48
C ASN A 432 -13.58 -1.18 13.78
N LEU A 433 -13.87 -0.20 14.64
CA LEU A 433 -12.98 0.90 15.03
C LEU A 433 -12.34 0.71 16.43
N THR A 434 -12.54 -0.44 17.06
CA THR A 434 -12.26 -0.63 18.50
C THR A 434 -11.42 -1.84 18.84
N SER A 435 -11.46 -2.87 17.98
CA SER A 435 -10.74 -4.11 18.21
C SER A 435 -9.53 -4.17 17.30
N PHE A 436 -8.35 -4.38 17.88
CA PHE A 436 -7.22 -4.93 17.14
C PHE A 436 -7.48 -6.40 16.82
N GLY A 437 -6.78 -6.94 15.82
CA GLY A 437 -6.94 -8.33 15.41
C GLY A 437 -6.23 -8.68 14.11
N PHE A 438 -6.44 -9.90 13.65
CA PHE A 438 -5.96 -10.39 12.35
C PHE A 438 -7.12 -11.04 11.59
N SER A 439 -6.91 -11.31 10.30
CA SER A 439 -7.92 -11.98 9.48
C SER A 439 -7.48 -13.37 9.05
N LYS A 440 -8.44 -14.31 9.00
CA LYS A 440 -8.27 -15.65 8.43
C LYS A 440 -8.97 -15.73 7.08
N LEU A 441 -8.23 -16.09 6.04
CA LEU A 441 -8.75 -16.44 4.73
C LEU A 441 -8.72 -17.97 4.59
N THR A 442 -9.87 -18.58 4.33
CA THR A 442 -9.99 -20.03 4.09
C THR A 442 -10.56 -20.27 2.69
N VAL A 443 -9.78 -20.92 1.82
CA VAL A 443 -10.22 -21.28 0.47
C VAL A 443 -10.64 -22.74 0.46
N TYR A 444 -11.94 -23.01 0.30
CA TYR A 444 -12.48 -24.37 0.39
C TYR A 444 -12.41 -25.11 -0.94
N ASN A 445 -12.69 -24.41 -2.04
CA ASN A 445 -12.71 -24.95 -3.39
C ASN A 445 -12.69 -23.80 -4.43
N ALA A 446 -12.84 -24.14 -5.72
CA ALA A 446 -12.81 -23.18 -6.82
C ALA A 446 -13.96 -22.15 -6.80
N THR A 447 -15.02 -22.40 -6.03
CA THR A 447 -16.25 -21.60 -6.00
C THR A 447 -16.56 -20.98 -4.65
N THR A 448 -15.81 -21.30 -3.59
CA THR A 448 -16.10 -20.81 -2.24
C THR A 448 -14.83 -20.56 -1.43
N LEU A 449 -14.75 -19.35 -0.87
CA LEU A 449 -13.80 -18.99 0.19
C LEU A 449 -14.54 -18.26 1.32
N SER A 450 -13.92 -18.18 2.50
CA SER A 450 -14.40 -17.36 3.60
C SER A 450 -13.29 -16.47 4.15
N TRP A 451 -13.71 -15.34 4.72
CA TRP A 451 -12.87 -14.37 5.40
C TRP A 451 -13.43 -14.11 6.79
N GLN A 452 -12.61 -14.17 7.82
CA GLN A 452 -13.01 -13.91 9.20
C GLN A 452 -12.06 -12.90 9.85
N PHE A 453 -12.60 -11.90 10.53
CA PHE A 453 -11.83 -11.02 11.39
C PHE A 453 -11.82 -11.57 12.81
N ILE A 454 -10.64 -11.92 13.32
CA ILE A 454 -10.44 -12.47 14.66
C ILE A 454 -9.94 -11.37 15.59
N GLN A 455 -10.70 -11.08 16.63
CA GLN A 455 -10.40 -10.00 17.56
C GLN A 455 -9.27 -10.39 18.52
N GLY A 456 -8.30 -9.48 18.71
CA GLY A 456 -7.14 -9.69 19.56
C GLY A 456 -7.45 -9.68 21.06
N HIS A 457 -8.54 -9.06 21.50
CA HIS A 457 -8.84 -8.95 22.94
C HIS A 457 -9.40 -10.24 23.56
N ASP A 458 -10.19 -11.01 22.80
CA ASP A 458 -10.84 -12.24 23.28
C ASP A 458 -10.69 -13.46 22.34
N GLY A 459 -10.26 -13.27 21.10
CA GLY A 459 -10.12 -14.33 20.09
C GLY A 459 -11.42 -14.65 19.36
N LEU A 460 -12.50 -13.89 19.57
CA LEU A 460 -13.78 -14.14 18.93
C LEU A 460 -13.80 -13.58 17.50
N VAL A 461 -14.62 -14.21 16.64
CA VAL A 461 -14.91 -13.70 15.29
C VAL A 461 -15.72 -12.42 15.43
N GLY A 462 -15.12 -11.30 15.02
CA GLY A 462 -15.77 -9.97 15.01
C GLY A 462 -16.54 -9.67 13.72
N ASP A 463 -16.20 -10.34 12.63
CA ASP A 463 -16.93 -10.31 11.35
C ASP A 463 -16.57 -11.54 10.52
N GLU A 464 -17.48 -11.95 9.65
CA GLU A 464 -17.26 -13.02 8.69
C GLU A 464 -17.88 -12.72 7.33
N LEU A 465 -17.27 -13.25 6.28
CA LEU A 465 -17.74 -13.13 4.91
C LEU A 465 -17.55 -14.46 4.21
N THR A 466 -18.59 -14.94 3.52
CA THR A 466 -18.47 -15.98 2.50
C THR A 466 -18.43 -15.32 1.12
N VAL A 467 -17.44 -15.69 0.31
CA VAL A 467 -17.35 -15.25 -1.08
C VAL A 467 -17.54 -16.44 -2.00
N LEU A 468 -18.51 -16.30 -2.90
CA LEU A 468 -18.89 -17.29 -3.89
C LEU A 468 -18.38 -16.88 -5.26
N LYS A 469 -18.11 -17.87 -6.11
CA LYS A 469 -17.79 -17.69 -7.51
C LYS A 469 -18.64 -18.62 -8.35
N ASP A 470 -19.21 -18.09 -9.43
CA ASP A 470 -19.98 -18.88 -10.38
C ASP A 470 -19.11 -20.02 -10.95
N PRO A 471 -19.56 -21.29 -10.91
CA PRO A 471 -18.81 -22.41 -11.46
C PRO A 471 -18.40 -22.23 -12.92
N SER A 472 -19.19 -21.52 -13.73
CA SER A 472 -18.87 -21.20 -15.12
C SER A 472 -17.63 -20.30 -15.28
N LEU A 473 -17.24 -19.61 -14.20
CA LEU A 473 -16.04 -18.78 -14.12
C LEU A 473 -14.81 -19.57 -13.64
N THR A 474 -14.91 -20.89 -13.52
CA THR A 474 -13.80 -21.78 -13.14
C THR A 474 -13.40 -22.64 -14.34
N CYS A 475 -12.23 -22.36 -14.94
CA CYS A 475 -11.63 -23.02 -16.10
C CYS A 475 -12.27 -22.79 -17.50
N GLU A 476 -13.35 -23.48 -17.90
CA GLU A 476 -13.76 -23.56 -19.31
C GLU A 476 -14.53 -22.32 -19.84
N GLY A 477 -15.29 -21.63 -18.99
CA GLY A 477 -16.10 -20.46 -19.39
C GLY A 477 -15.37 -19.11 -19.30
N TYR A 478 -14.15 -19.07 -18.75
CA TYR A 478 -13.48 -17.81 -18.42
C TYR A 478 -13.07 -17.00 -19.65
N ASN A 479 -12.61 -17.66 -20.71
CA ASN A 479 -12.20 -17.03 -21.97
C ASN A 479 -13.40 -16.52 -22.79
N SER A 480 -14.59 -17.11 -22.60
CA SER A 480 -15.83 -16.73 -23.28
C SER A 480 -16.71 -15.79 -22.46
N TYR A 481 -16.40 -15.56 -21.19
CA TYR A 481 -17.22 -14.72 -20.31
C TYR A 481 -16.97 -13.24 -20.62
N SER A 482 -17.90 -12.61 -21.34
CA SER A 482 -18.10 -11.17 -21.33
C SER A 482 -18.94 -10.82 -20.11
N SER A 483 -18.49 -9.91 -19.25
CA SER A 483 -19.30 -9.40 -18.16
C SER A 483 -20.65 -8.93 -18.72
N SER A 484 -21.75 -9.40 -18.16
CA SER A 484 -23.06 -8.84 -18.48
C SER A 484 -23.17 -7.49 -17.79
N GLY A 485 -22.42 -6.50 -18.28
CA GLY A 485 -22.81 -5.12 -18.13
C GLY A 485 -24.18 -5.03 -18.79
N SER A 486 -25.21 -4.71 -18.02
CA SER A 486 -26.40 -4.13 -18.59
C SER A 486 -25.96 -2.89 -19.35
N SER A 487 -25.66 -3.04 -20.65
CA SER A 487 -25.88 -1.98 -21.60
C SER A 487 -27.29 -1.50 -21.28
N ASP A 488 -27.44 -0.23 -20.91
CA ASP A 488 -28.74 0.42 -20.87
C ASP A 488 -29.39 0.16 -22.23
N SER A 489 -30.23 -0.87 -22.29
CA SER A 489 -30.98 -1.21 -23.46
C SER A 489 -32.18 -0.27 -23.51
N SER A 490 -31.89 1.01 -23.76
CA SER A 490 -32.87 1.95 -24.30
C SER A 490 -33.14 1.61 -25.78
N CYS A 491 -33.47 0.35 -26.05
CA CYS A 491 -34.00 -0.12 -27.32
C CYS A 491 -34.93 -1.30 -27.09
N SER A 492 -35.90 -1.15 -26.18
CA SER A 492 -37.02 -2.08 -26.11
C SER A 492 -38.32 -1.38 -25.69
N SER A 493 -38.83 -0.50 -26.56
CA SER A 493 -40.27 -0.20 -26.56
C SER A 493 -40.87 0.33 -27.87
N GLU A 494 -40.09 0.66 -28.93
CA GLU A 494 -40.66 1.28 -30.15
C GLU A 494 -40.34 0.60 -31.50
N CYS A 495 -40.12 -0.71 -31.55
CA CYS A 495 -39.98 -1.45 -32.82
C CYS A 495 -41.26 -2.21 -33.25
N SER A 496 -42.42 -1.54 -33.21
CA SER A 496 -43.71 -2.12 -33.63
C SER A 496 -44.25 -1.61 -34.98
N GLY A 497 -43.46 -0.84 -35.74
CA GLY A 497 -43.88 -0.31 -37.05
C GLY A 497 -43.58 -1.25 -38.21
N SER A 498 -44.60 -1.67 -38.95
CA SER A 498 -44.46 -2.43 -40.21
C SER A 498 -44.17 -1.49 -41.39
N GLY A 499 -42.91 -1.37 -41.78
CA GLY A 499 -42.51 -0.63 -42.98
C GLY A 499 -41.02 -0.72 -43.29
N LEU A 500 -40.67 -0.60 -44.58
CA LEU A 500 -39.29 -0.73 -45.09
C LEU A 500 -38.31 0.27 -44.43
N LEU A 501 -38.81 1.44 -44.00
CA LEU A 501 -38.05 2.46 -43.29
C LEU A 501 -37.73 2.09 -41.84
N ALA A 502 -38.64 1.38 -41.14
CA ALA A 502 -38.41 0.90 -39.77
C ALA A 502 -37.36 -0.22 -39.75
N TRP A 503 -37.33 -1.05 -40.79
CA TRP A 503 -36.32 -2.10 -40.97
C TRP A 503 -34.91 -1.54 -41.23
N LEU A 504 -34.80 -0.45 -42.00
CA LEU A 504 -33.52 0.23 -42.26
C LEU A 504 -32.96 0.93 -41.01
N TYR A 505 -33.84 1.55 -40.21
CA TYR A 505 -33.43 2.23 -38.97
C TYR A 505 -32.89 1.25 -37.92
N CYS A 506 -33.47 0.05 -37.82
CA CYS A 506 -33.06 -0.97 -36.86
C CYS A 506 -31.72 -1.65 -37.23
N ASN A 507 -31.46 -1.85 -38.53
CA ASN A 507 -30.24 -2.54 -38.99
C ASN A 507 -28.99 -1.64 -38.99
N LEU A 508 -29.15 -0.34 -39.21
CA LEU A 508 -28.02 0.60 -39.25
C LEU A 508 -27.54 1.05 -37.86
N TYR A 509 -28.39 1.01 -36.83
CA TYR A 509 -28.07 1.54 -35.50
C TYR A 509 -27.86 0.47 -34.40
N CYS A 510 -28.26 -0.79 -34.61
CA CYS A 510 -28.17 -1.85 -33.59
C CYS A 510 -27.27 -3.04 -33.97
N SER A 511 -26.51 -2.99 -35.07
CA SER A 511 -25.63 -4.10 -35.46
C SER A 511 -24.15 -3.82 -35.17
N SER A 512 -23.67 -4.30 -34.03
CA SER A 512 -22.24 -4.50 -33.77
C SER A 512 -21.94 -5.99 -33.86
N PHE A 513 -21.50 -6.47 -35.03
CA PHE A 513 -20.93 -7.81 -35.20
C PHE A 513 -19.79 -7.77 -36.21
N TRP A 514 -18.57 -8.01 -35.73
CA TRP A 514 -17.41 -8.35 -36.56
C TRP A 514 -17.21 -9.87 -36.53
N GLU A 515 -17.50 -10.53 -37.65
CA GLU A 515 -16.81 -11.75 -38.09
C GLU A 515 -16.42 -11.51 -39.55
N PRO A 516 -15.13 -11.59 -39.94
CA PRO A 516 -14.76 -11.52 -41.33
C PRO A 516 -14.98 -12.89 -41.99
N LEU A 517 -15.97 -12.95 -42.89
CA LEU A 517 -16.13 -14.03 -43.86
C LEU A 517 -14.88 -14.14 -44.74
N LYS A 518 -14.19 -15.29 -44.64
CA LYS A 518 -13.24 -15.76 -45.64
C LYS A 518 -13.96 -15.98 -46.97
N LEU A 519 -13.48 -15.31 -48.02
CA LEU A 519 -13.50 -15.76 -49.41
C LEU A 519 -12.25 -15.26 -50.12
#